data_AF-A0A6S7DPJ8-F1
#
_entry.id   AF-A0A6S7DPJ8-F1
#
_cell.length_a   1.000
_cell.length_b   1.000
_cell.length_c   1.000
_cell.angle_alpha   90.00
_cell.angle_beta   90.00
_cell.angle_gamma   90.00
#
_symmetry.space_group_name_H-M   'P 1'
#
loop_
_entity.id
_entity.type
_entity.pdbx_description
1 polymer ?
#
loop_
_entity_poly.entity_id
_entity_poly.type
_entity_poly.pdbx_seq_one_letter_code
_entity_poly.pdbx_strand_id
1 'polypeptide(L)'
;MRRAPSYGMLAHVHPLLQAAHSRSTMPKLILRICDFLLLSAAAALFGACLTSVLKTGAYGWLLPDAPYTYEPQDFYVDAAMAGLLGLLVLILAERVGRVRRSAPWRAAATLLAALVALYAAPPDPRVFGNTWAPGEATMELFVEQLHMVLPIAFAVLALRWGLWRLCAPSAA
;
A
#
# COMPACT_ATOMS: atom_id res chain seq x y z
N MET A 1 -61.45 -47.54 -7.55
CA MET A 1 -60.71 -48.25 -8.62
C MET A 1 -59.85 -47.26 -9.40
N ARG A 2 -58.52 -47.48 -9.45
CA ARG A 2 -57.52 -47.06 -10.48
C ARG A 2 -57.35 -45.53 -10.74
N ARG A 3 -56.18 -44.91 -10.94
CA ARG A 3 -54.74 -45.25 -11.03
C ARG A 3 -54.00 -43.89 -11.08
N ALA A 4 -52.84 -43.75 -10.42
CA ALA A 4 -51.75 -42.87 -10.93
C ALA A 4 -51.06 -43.63 -12.10
N PRO A 5 -50.34 -42.98 -13.07
CA PRO A 5 -48.99 -42.38 -12.87
C PRO A 5 -48.73 -41.14 -13.82
N SER A 6 -47.87 -40.14 -13.59
CA SER A 6 -46.39 -40.04 -13.54
C SER A 6 -45.73 -39.25 -14.71
N TYR A 7 -44.92 -38.26 -14.31
CA TYR A 7 -43.61 -37.81 -14.82
C TYR A 7 -43.41 -37.07 -16.16
N GLY A 8 -42.65 -35.96 -16.03
CA GLY A 8 -41.82 -35.30 -17.05
C GLY A 8 -42.14 -33.80 -17.16
N MET A 9 -41.23 -32.83 -17.08
CA MET A 9 -39.78 -32.87 -17.17
C MET A 9 -39.22 -31.47 -16.85
N LEU A 10 -38.29 -31.42 -15.89
CA LEU A 10 -37.10 -30.56 -15.81
C LEU A 10 -37.20 -29.04 -16.08
N ALA A 11 -37.21 -28.27 -15.00
CA ALA A 11 -36.47 -27.00 -14.93
C ALA A 11 -35.98 -26.73 -13.50
N HIS A 12 -35.35 -27.72 -12.86
CA HIS A 12 -34.62 -27.50 -11.61
C HIS A 12 -33.22 -26.99 -11.94
N VAL A 13 -33.14 -25.73 -12.36
CA VAL A 13 -31.86 -25.03 -12.44
C VAL A 13 -31.40 -24.79 -11.00
N HIS A 14 -30.33 -25.48 -10.63
CA HIS A 14 -29.72 -25.44 -9.30
C HIS A 14 -29.40 -23.99 -8.88
N PRO A 15 -29.96 -23.46 -7.77
CA PRO A 15 -29.60 -22.13 -7.25
C PRO A 15 -28.14 -22.04 -6.77
N LEU A 16 -27.42 -23.16 -6.74
CA LEU A 16 -26.01 -23.25 -6.34
C LEU A 16 -25.04 -22.82 -7.44
N LEU A 17 -25.41 -22.92 -8.72
CA LEU A 17 -24.55 -22.50 -9.84
C LEU A 17 -24.61 -20.98 -10.11
N GLN A 18 -25.73 -20.34 -9.78
CA GLN A 18 -25.89 -18.88 -9.91
C GLN A 18 -25.25 -18.12 -8.74
N ALA A 19 -25.12 -18.75 -7.57
CA ALA A 19 -24.46 -18.18 -6.40
C ALA A 19 -22.91 -18.14 -6.50
N ALA A 20 -22.33 -18.75 -7.54
CA ALA A 20 -20.89 -18.86 -7.75
C ALA A 20 -20.32 -17.80 -8.71
N HIS A 21 -21.15 -17.04 -9.44
CA HIS A 21 -20.69 -16.19 -10.55
C HIS A 21 -20.71 -14.67 -10.29
N SER A 22 -21.08 -14.20 -9.09
CA SER A 22 -21.05 -12.75 -8.79
C SER A 22 -20.92 -12.46 -7.30
N ARG A 23 -19.76 -12.77 -6.71
CA ARG A 23 -19.37 -12.24 -5.39
C ARG A 23 -17.97 -11.61 -5.46
N SER A 24 -17.98 -10.33 -5.86
CA SER A 24 -17.10 -9.27 -5.33
C SER A 24 -15.57 -9.49 -5.37
N THR A 25 -14.99 -9.91 -6.51
CA THR A 25 -13.52 -9.88 -6.70
C THR A 25 -13.01 -8.51 -7.13
N MET A 26 -13.77 -7.76 -7.93
CA MET A 26 -13.41 -6.42 -8.43
C MET A 26 -13.10 -5.36 -7.34
N PRO A 27 -13.89 -5.20 -6.24
CA PRO A 27 -13.58 -4.16 -5.26
C PRO A 27 -12.25 -4.40 -4.54
N LYS A 28 -11.84 -5.67 -4.37
CA LYS A 28 -10.61 -6.00 -3.65
C LYS A 28 -9.36 -5.70 -4.46
N LEU A 29 -9.34 -6.07 -5.74
CA LEU A 29 -8.16 -5.82 -6.59
C LEU A 29 -7.94 -4.32 -6.78
N ILE A 30 -9.01 -3.55 -7.03
CA ILE A 30 -8.93 -2.09 -7.17
C ILE A 30 -8.37 -1.47 -5.89
N LEU A 31 -8.87 -1.87 -4.71
CA LEU A 31 -8.33 -1.40 -3.44
C LEU A 31 -6.85 -1.75 -3.25
N ARG A 32 -6.39 -2.93 -3.72
CA ARG A 32 -4.96 -3.28 -3.68
C ARG A 32 -4.11 -2.44 -4.61
N ILE A 33 -4.62 -2.12 -5.80
CA ILE A 33 -3.94 -1.21 -6.73
C ILE A 33 -3.88 0.19 -6.11
N CYS A 34 -4.96 0.67 -5.49
CA CYS A 34 -4.95 1.94 -4.78
C CYS A 34 -3.97 1.93 -3.59
N ASP A 35 -3.96 0.86 -2.77
CA ASP A 35 -3.01 0.70 -1.66
C ASP A 35 -1.57 0.74 -2.18
N PHE A 36 -1.27 0.03 -3.28
CA PHE A 36 0.03 0.03 -3.94
C PHE A 36 0.44 1.43 -4.42
N LEU A 37 -0.43 2.10 -5.19
CA LEU A 37 -0.16 3.42 -5.74
C LEU A 37 0.03 4.45 -4.63
N LEU A 38 -0.77 4.37 -3.57
CA LEU A 38 -0.69 5.26 -2.42
C LEU A 38 0.63 5.10 -1.67
N LEU A 39 1.06 3.86 -1.42
CA LEU A 39 2.33 3.57 -0.75
C LEU A 39 3.54 3.95 -1.61
N SER A 40 3.48 3.70 -2.92
CA SER A 40 4.54 4.08 -3.86
C SER A 40 4.66 5.61 -3.99
N ALA A 41 3.53 6.31 -4.06
CA ALA A 41 3.51 7.77 -4.09
C ALA A 41 4.05 8.37 -2.78
N ALA A 42 3.74 7.76 -1.63
CA ALA A 42 4.28 8.18 -0.34
C ALA A 42 5.81 7.99 -0.29
N ALA A 43 6.32 6.85 -0.77
CA ALA A 43 7.74 6.57 -0.89
C ALA A 43 8.44 7.60 -1.79
N ALA A 44 7.89 7.87 -2.98
CA ALA A 44 8.43 8.87 -3.91
C ALA A 44 8.40 10.29 -3.30
N LEU A 45 7.30 10.68 -2.65
CA LEU A 45 7.19 11.98 -2.00
C LEU A 45 8.27 12.14 -0.92
N PHE A 46 8.44 11.13 -0.06
CA PHE A 46 9.46 11.16 0.98
C PHE A 46 10.87 11.20 0.39
N GLY A 47 11.19 10.34 -0.58
CA GLY A 47 12.51 10.33 -1.23
C GLY A 47 12.85 11.66 -1.90
N ALA A 48 11.89 12.28 -2.61
CA ALA A 48 12.10 13.57 -3.28
C ALA A 48 12.24 14.73 -2.29
N CYS A 49 11.39 14.77 -1.25
CA CYS A 49 11.47 15.78 -0.20
C CYS A 49 12.76 15.65 0.61
N LEU A 50 13.13 14.43 0.99
CA LEU A 50 14.38 14.15 1.70
C LEU A 50 15.58 14.61 0.88
N THR A 51 15.63 14.26 -0.40
CA THR A 51 16.69 14.69 -1.31
C THR A 51 16.76 16.22 -1.40
N SER A 52 15.61 16.90 -1.53
CA SER A 52 15.55 18.36 -1.56
C SER A 52 16.10 18.97 -0.28
N VAL A 53 15.67 18.49 0.89
CA VAL A 53 16.12 19.01 2.19
C VAL A 53 17.62 18.79 2.36
N LEU A 54 18.13 17.60 2.02
CA LEU A 54 19.56 17.29 2.16
C LEU A 54 20.45 18.09 1.20
N LYS A 55 19.99 18.37 -0.02
CA LYS A 55 20.79 19.12 -1.01
C LYS A 55 20.64 20.64 -0.91
N THR A 56 19.48 21.15 -0.49
CA THR A 56 19.14 22.58 -0.58
C THR A 56 18.77 23.22 0.75
N GLY A 57 18.53 22.42 1.81
CA GLY A 57 18.00 22.91 3.08
C GLY A 57 16.52 23.28 3.07
N ALA A 58 15.81 23.08 1.95
CA ALA A 58 14.41 23.44 1.79
C ALA A 58 13.57 22.26 1.29
N TYR A 59 12.28 22.26 1.67
CA TYR A 59 11.30 21.32 1.13
C TYR A 59 11.05 21.59 -0.35
N GLY A 60 11.05 20.53 -1.14
CA GLY A 60 10.86 20.61 -2.58
C GLY A 60 10.79 19.22 -3.19
N TRP A 61 10.59 19.16 -4.50
CA TRP A 61 10.63 17.93 -5.25
C TRP A 61 11.95 17.87 -6.01
N LEU A 62 12.93 17.15 -5.46
CA LEU A 62 14.24 17.00 -6.08
C LEU A 62 14.56 15.52 -6.23
N LEU A 63 14.90 15.10 -7.46
CA LEU A 63 15.36 13.73 -7.67
C LEU A 63 16.83 13.60 -7.27
N PRO A 64 17.21 12.45 -6.68
CA PRO A 64 18.60 12.16 -6.40
C PRO A 64 19.40 12.19 -7.70
N ASP A 65 20.55 12.86 -7.67
CA ASP A 65 21.51 12.88 -8.78
C ASP A 65 22.79 12.30 -8.20
N ALA A 66 23.17 11.12 -8.68
CA ALA A 66 24.24 10.29 -8.14
C ALA A 66 25.40 10.22 -9.15
N PRO A 67 26.66 10.08 -8.68
CA PRO A 67 27.84 10.05 -9.55
C PRO A 67 28.04 8.72 -10.31
N TYR A 68 27.16 7.74 -10.13
CA TYR A 68 27.09 6.49 -10.90
C TYR A 68 25.81 6.48 -11.74
N THR A 69 25.61 5.50 -12.62
CA THR A 69 24.45 5.37 -13.53
C THR A 69 23.12 5.21 -12.76
N TYR A 70 22.65 6.26 -12.10
CA TYR A 70 21.39 6.33 -11.40
C TYR A 70 20.53 7.35 -12.13
N GLU A 71 19.63 6.85 -12.94
CA GLU A 71 18.74 7.67 -13.74
C GLU A 71 17.48 8.05 -12.95
N PRO A 72 16.79 9.12 -13.34
CA PRO A 72 15.50 9.48 -12.76
C PRO A 72 14.48 8.34 -12.69
N GLN A 73 14.55 7.38 -13.61
CA GLN A 73 13.68 6.20 -13.62
C GLN A 73 13.94 5.24 -12.45
N ASP A 74 15.21 5.10 -12.03
CA ASP A 74 15.61 4.17 -10.97
C ASP A 74 14.99 4.59 -9.64
N PHE A 75 14.89 5.91 -9.42
CA PHE A 75 14.15 6.49 -8.29
C PHE A 75 12.69 6.05 -8.22
N TYR A 76 11.98 6.06 -9.34
CA TYR A 76 10.58 5.64 -9.37
C TYR A 76 10.42 4.12 -9.23
N VAL A 77 11.39 3.34 -9.73
CA VAL A 77 11.45 1.90 -9.53
C VAL A 77 11.66 1.58 -8.06
N ASP A 78 12.60 2.25 -7.39
CA ASP A 78 12.84 2.11 -5.94
C ASP A 78 11.60 2.46 -5.13
N ALA A 79 10.93 3.58 -5.47
CA ALA A 79 9.69 3.98 -4.82
C ALA A 79 8.55 2.95 -5.03
N ALA A 80 8.43 2.39 -6.23
CA ALA A 80 7.48 1.32 -6.52
C ALA A 80 7.82 0.04 -5.73
N MET A 81 9.09 -0.31 -5.61
CA MET A 81 9.52 -1.46 -4.83
C MET A 81 9.25 -1.29 -3.33
N ALA A 82 9.51 -0.10 -2.79
CA ALA A 82 9.16 0.27 -1.43
C ALA A 82 7.64 0.21 -1.19
N GLY A 83 6.84 0.68 -2.16
CA GLY A 83 5.39 0.56 -2.15
C GLY A 83 4.90 -0.89 -2.14
N LEU A 84 5.53 -1.77 -2.93
CA LEU A 84 5.26 -3.21 -2.92
C LEU A 84 5.59 -3.84 -1.56
N LEU A 85 6.70 -3.48 -0.93
CA LEU A 85 7.05 -3.97 0.41
C LEU A 85 5.99 -3.56 1.44
N GLY A 86 5.57 -2.30 1.43
CA GLY A 86 4.48 -1.82 2.30
C GLY A 86 3.18 -2.60 2.04
N LEU A 87 2.84 -2.84 0.77
CA LEU A 87 1.65 -3.62 0.40
C LEU A 87 1.72 -5.06 0.91
N LEU A 88 2.88 -5.72 0.81
CA LEU A 88 3.08 -7.07 1.32
C LEU A 88 2.88 -7.11 2.83
N VAL A 89 3.47 -6.18 3.58
CA VAL A 89 3.27 -6.04 5.03
C VAL A 89 1.80 -5.86 5.36
N LEU A 90 1.10 -5.02 4.60
CA LEU A 90 -0.32 -4.78 4.80
C LEU A 90 -1.17 -6.02 4.56
N ILE A 91 -0.90 -6.75 3.47
CA ILE A 91 -1.57 -8.02 3.15
C ILE A 91 -1.32 -9.04 4.27
N LEU A 92 -0.08 -9.14 4.78
CA LEU A 92 0.27 -10.05 5.87
C LEU A 92 -0.42 -9.66 7.18
N ALA A 93 -0.44 -8.37 7.53
CA ALA A 93 -1.11 -7.87 8.72
C ALA A 93 -2.62 -8.16 8.68
N GLU A 94 -3.26 -8.01 7.52
CA GLU A 94 -4.67 -8.32 7.33
C GLU A 94 -5.00 -9.81 7.38
N ARG A 95 -4.02 -10.72 7.33
CA ARG A 95 -4.26 -12.15 7.61
C ARG A 95 -4.58 -12.41 9.08
N VAL A 96 -4.18 -11.51 9.98
CA VAL A 96 -4.43 -11.63 11.41
C VAL A 96 -5.91 -11.32 11.69
N GLY A 97 -6.65 -12.29 12.23
CA GLY A 97 -8.09 -12.17 12.46
C GLY A 97 -8.52 -10.97 13.33
N ARG A 98 -7.64 -10.52 14.24
CA ARG A 98 -7.87 -9.30 15.05
C ARG A 98 -7.81 -8.02 14.21
N VAL A 99 -6.90 -7.96 13.25
CA VAL A 99 -6.76 -6.82 12.32
C VAL A 99 -8.01 -6.71 11.46
N ARG A 100 -8.57 -7.82 10.96
CA ARG A 100 -9.79 -7.76 10.15
C ARG A 100 -11.02 -7.26 10.91
N ARG A 101 -11.08 -7.48 12.22
CA ARG A 101 -12.28 -7.26 13.04
C ARG A 101 -12.37 -5.88 13.69
N SER A 102 -11.24 -5.19 13.90
CA SER A 102 -11.27 -3.90 14.60
C SER A 102 -10.74 -2.75 13.75
N ALA A 103 -11.43 -1.61 13.79
CA ALA A 103 -10.97 -0.37 13.19
C ALA A 103 -9.57 0.08 13.66
N PRO A 104 -9.23 0.06 14.98
CA PRO A 104 -7.90 0.52 15.42
C PRO A 104 -6.78 -0.39 14.93
N TRP A 105 -6.98 -1.71 14.87
CA TRP A 105 -5.95 -2.62 14.35
C TRP A 105 -5.74 -2.45 12.84
N ARG A 106 -6.76 -2.06 12.08
CA ARG A 106 -6.63 -1.73 10.66
C ARG A 106 -5.87 -0.43 10.43
N ALA A 107 -6.12 0.57 11.28
CA ALA A 107 -5.35 1.81 11.27
C ALA A 107 -3.87 1.55 11.60
N ALA A 108 -3.60 0.77 12.64
CA ALA A 108 -2.24 0.37 13.01
C ALA A 108 -1.53 -0.40 11.89
N ALA A 109 -2.21 -1.35 11.24
CA ALA A 109 -1.65 -2.08 10.10
C ALA A 109 -1.33 -1.16 8.90
N THR A 110 -2.16 -0.15 8.65
CA THR A 110 -1.93 0.85 7.59
C THR A 110 -0.72 1.72 7.91
N LEU A 111 -0.64 2.21 9.15
CA LEU A 111 0.50 2.98 9.64
C LEU A 111 1.79 2.18 9.53
N LEU A 112 1.79 0.92 9.98
CA LEU A 112 2.95 0.03 9.88
C LEU A 112 3.38 -0.16 8.43
N ALA A 113 2.44 -0.42 7.52
CA ALA A 113 2.73 -0.57 6.09
C ALA A 113 3.32 0.71 5.47
N ALA A 114 2.78 1.87 5.83
CA ALA A 114 3.31 3.17 5.39
C ALA A 114 4.71 3.41 5.93
N LEU A 115 4.97 3.14 7.22
CA LEU A 115 6.29 3.28 7.82
C LEU A 115 7.32 2.36 7.16
N VAL A 116 6.95 1.11 6.85
CA VAL A 116 7.84 0.19 6.13
C VAL A 116 8.14 0.69 4.72
N ALA A 117 7.13 1.17 3.98
CA ALA A 117 7.35 1.75 2.65
C ALA A 117 8.27 2.99 2.73
N LEU A 118 8.04 3.88 3.69
CA LEU A 118 8.85 5.07 3.88
C LEU A 118 10.28 4.75 4.35
N TYR A 119 10.46 3.68 5.13
CA TYR A 119 11.79 3.22 5.56
C TYR A 119 12.59 2.62 4.41
N ALA A 120 11.92 1.92 3.49
CA ALA A 120 12.55 1.33 2.30
C ALA A 120 12.76 2.33 1.14
N ALA A 121 12.24 3.54 1.26
CA ALA A 121 12.26 4.56 0.21
C ALA A 121 13.54 5.41 0.07
N PRO A 122 14.36 5.67 1.12
CA PRO A 122 15.56 6.46 0.96
C PRO A 122 16.47 5.85 -0.11
N PRO A 123 16.97 6.65 -1.06
CA PRO A 123 17.95 6.17 -2.02
C PRO A 123 19.25 5.77 -1.31
N ASP A 124 20.11 5.02 -2.02
CA ASP A 124 21.38 4.57 -1.47
C ASP A 124 22.13 5.75 -0.80
N PRO A 125 22.54 5.60 0.48
CA PRO A 125 23.28 6.62 1.22
C PRO A 125 24.47 7.21 0.43
N ARG A 126 25.10 6.40 -0.43
CA ARG A 126 26.21 6.80 -1.31
C ARG A 126 25.85 7.91 -2.30
N VAL A 127 24.57 8.06 -2.67
CA VAL A 127 24.08 9.17 -3.51
C VAL A 127 24.32 10.52 -2.85
N PHE A 128 24.39 10.56 -1.51
CA PHE A 128 24.65 11.77 -0.73
C PHE A 128 26.13 11.94 -0.37
N GLY A 129 27.03 11.11 -0.94
CA GLY A 129 28.47 11.21 -0.74
C GLY A 129 28.98 10.70 0.61
N ASN A 130 28.18 9.91 1.34
CA ASN A 130 28.59 9.36 2.63
C ASN A 130 29.34 8.02 2.50
N THR A 131 30.10 7.68 3.54
CA THR A 131 30.93 6.45 3.63
C THR A 131 30.34 5.39 4.55
N TRP A 132 29.05 5.52 4.91
CA TRP A 132 28.42 4.66 5.92
C TRP A 132 28.16 3.25 5.40
N ALA A 133 28.12 2.26 6.31
CA ALA A 133 27.85 0.88 5.96
C ALA A 133 26.40 0.71 5.45
N PRO A 134 26.13 -0.25 4.54
CA PRO A 134 24.77 -0.48 4.03
C PRO A 134 23.79 -0.76 5.19
N GLY A 135 22.76 0.09 5.34
CA GLY A 135 21.66 -0.09 6.30
C GLY A 135 21.75 0.74 7.60
N GLU A 136 22.94 1.05 8.11
CA GLU A 136 23.10 1.93 9.29
C GLU A 136 22.61 3.35 8.99
N ALA A 137 22.97 3.86 7.81
CA ALA A 137 22.51 5.16 7.34
C ALA A 137 21.00 5.25 7.18
N THR A 138 20.37 4.20 6.67
CA THR A 138 18.93 4.21 6.42
C THR A 138 18.14 4.30 7.73
N MET A 139 18.62 3.67 8.82
CA MET A 139 17.95 3.75 10.12
C MET A 139 18.10 5.13 10.77
N GLU A 140 19.31 5.66 10.85
CA GLU A 140 19.54 6.96 11.49
C GLU A 140 18.84 8.08 10.73
N LEU A 141 18.98 8.13 9.40
CA LEU A 141 18.24 9.09 8.56
C LEU A 141 16.73 8.96 8.74
N PHE A 142 16.19 7.75 8.79
CA PHE A 142 14.74 7.59 8.96
C PHE A 142 14.24 8.12 10.31
N VAL A 143 15.01 7.91 11.39
CA VAL A 143 14.68 8.40 12.73
C VAL A 143 14.81 9.92 12.82
N GLU A 144 15.86 10.50 12.24
CA GLU A 144 16.03 11.96 12.19
C GLU A 144 14.91 12.65 11.40
N GLN A 145 14.41 11.98 10.37
CA GLN A 145 13.40 12.52 9.46
C GLN A 145 11.98 12.16 9.88
N LEU A 146 11.75 11.72 11.13
CA LEU A 146 10.41 11.42 11.65
C LEU A 146 9.43 12.59 11.52
N HIS A 147 9.94 13.82 11.57
CA HIS A 147 9.15 15.04 11.37
C HIS A 147 8.54 15.13 9.96
N MET A 148 9.13 14.46 8.96
CA MET A 148 8.61 14.34 7.59
C MET A 148 7.86 13.02 7.38
N VAL A 149 8.37 11.92 7.94
CA VAL A 149 7.80 10.57 7.83
C VAL A 149 6.39 10.50 8.45
N LEU A 150 6.21 11.02 9.66
CA LEU A 150 4.95 10.92 10.40
C LEU A 150 3.80 11.61 9.67
N PRO A 151 3.90 12.88 9.22
CA PRO A 151 2.85 13.52 8.41
C PRO A 151 2.46 12.72 7.17
N ILE A 152 3.44 12.18 6.44
CA ILE A 152 3.19 11.38 5.23
C ILE A 152 2.45 10.08 5.59
N ALA A 153 2.89 9.38 6.64
CA ALA A 153 2.24 8.15 7.10
C ALA A 153 0.79 8.39 7.55
N PHE A 154 0.52 9.50 8.25
CA PHE A 154 -0.83 9.89 8.62
C PHE A 154 -1.69 10.29 7.42
N ALA A 155 -1.12 10.94 6.41
CA ALA A 155 -1.82 11.25 5.16
C ALA A 155 -2.22 9.98 4.41
N VAL A 156 -1.33 8.98 4.33
CA VAL A 156 -1.65 7.64 3.78
C VAL A 156 -2.80 6.99 4.55
N LEU A 157 -2.76 7.01 5.88
CA LEU A 157 -3.85 6.47 6.71
C LEU A 157 -5.19 7.17 6.41
N ALA A 158 -5.20 8.50 6.36
CA ALA A 158 -6.39 9.30 6.10
C ALA A 158 -6.98 9.03 4.71
N LEU A 159 -6.12 9.00 3.67
CA LEU A 159 -6.52 8.72 2.29
C LEU A 159 -7.08 7.31 2.15
N ARG A 160 -6.39 6.32 2.73
CA ARG A 160 -6.86 4.92 2.72
C ARG A 160 -8.20 4.79 3.43
N TRP A 161 -8.38 5.46 4.56
CA TRP A 161 -9.67 5.47 5.26
C TRP A 161 -10.79 6.10 4.42
N GLY A 162 -10.50 7.19 3.70
CA GLY A 162 -11.40 7.79 2.73
C GLY A 162 -11.81 6.82 1.62
N LEU A 163 -10.84 6.13 1.00
CA LEU A 163 -11.10 5.11 -0.03
C LEU A 163 -12.00 3.98 0.49
N TRP A 164 -11.75 3.52 1.72
CA TRP A 164 -12.59 2.51 2.35
C TRP A 164 -14.03 2.98 2.58
N ARG A 165 -14.24 4.25 2.96
CA ARG A 165 -15.59 4.81 3.13
C ARG A 165 -16.34 4.91 1.81
N LEU A 166 -15.65 5.22 0.71
CA LEU A 166 -16.24 5.29 -0.63
C LEU A 166 -16.57 3.90 -1.18
N CYS A 167 -15.79 2.88 -0.83
CA CYS A 167 -15.99 1.51 -1.31
C CYS A 167 -16.91 0.65 -0.42
N ALA A 168 -17.16 1.04 0.83
CA ALA A 168 -18.19 0.42 1.65
C ALA A 168 -19.55 0.94 1.15
N PRO A 169 -20.41 0.12 0.51
CA PRO A 169 -21.74 0.58 0.15
C PRO A 169 -22.42 1.04 1.44
N SER A 170 -22.90 2.29 1.44
CA SER A 170 -23.82 2.78 2.46
C SER A 170 -24.93 1.74 2.60
N ALA A 171 -24.94 1.03 3.72
CA ALA A 171 -26.17 0.45 4.24
C ALA A 171 -27.01 1.64 4.71
N ALA A 172 -27.66 2.30 3.76
CA ALA A 172 -28.72 3.27 3.95
C ALA A 172 -30.00 2.64 3.42
#